data_AF-A0A842VPP9-F1
#
_entry.id   AF-A0A842VPP9-F1
#
_cell.length_a   1.000
_cell.length_b   1.000
_cell.length_c   1.000
_cell.angle_alpha   90.00
_cell.angle_beta   90.00
_cell.angle_gamma   90.00
#
_symmetry.space_group_name_H-M   'P 1'
#
loop_
_entity.id
_entity.type
_entity.pdbx_description
1 polymer ?
#
loop_
_entity_poly.entity_id
_entity_poly.type
_entity_poly.pdbx_seq_one_letter_code
_entity_poly.pdbx_strand_id
1 'polypeptide(L)'
;MKGIPKGNGRRESFAHPLFVRMTNTYFEPGDYDLEEMLMEIKDGVFLERGYFGMEDPLGGGMQCTSKKGYLIKNGEKTELLKAITLSGSVLELLKNIDAISNTKLELRPGTCGKGEEDFVPVTSGGSFVRVKKALVSPG
;
A
#
# COMPACT_ATOMS: atom_id res chain seq x y z
N MET A 1 -8.35 -17.27 -23.30
CA MET A 1 -7.15 -16.59 -23.85
C MET A 1 -5.91 -17.32 -23.37
N LYS A 2 -4.96 -17.67 -24.27
CA LYS A 2 -3.63 -18.13 -23.87
C LYS A 2 -2.69 -16.91 -23.86
N GLY A 3 -2.41 -16.36 -22.68
CA GLY A 3 -1.45 -15.27 -22.50
C GLY A 3 0.00 -15.78 -22.49
N ILE A 4 0.95 -14.90 -22.79
CA ILE A 4 2.39 -15.18 -22.67
C ILE A 4 2.75 -15.23 -21.17
N PRO A 5 3.38 -16.31 -20.65
CA PRO A 5 3.83 -16.36 -19.26
C PRO A 5 4.71 -15.19 -18.87
N LYS A 6 4.46 -14.59 -17.70
CA LYS A 6 5.16 -13.38 -17.21
C LYS A 6 6.11 -13.62 -16.04
N GLY A 7 6.35 -14.88 -15.66
CA GLY A 7 7.25 -15.22 -14.54
C GLY A 7 6.61 -15.18 -13.15
N ASN A 8 5.27 -15.09 -13.07
CA ASN A 8 4.56 -14.94 -11.80
C ASN A 8 4.04 -16.28 -11.23
N GLY A 9 4.34 -17.41 -11.87
CA GLY A 9 4.00 -18.74 -11.35
C GLY A 9 4.92 -19.11 -10.20
N ARG A 10 4.43 -19.05 -8.96
CA ARG A 10 5.21 -19.32 -7.75
C ARG A 10 4.45 -20.26 -6.81
N ARG A 11 5.20 -21.04 -6.04
CA ARG A 11 4.71 -21.93 -4.97
C ARG A 11 5.66 -21.84 -3.79
N GLU A 12 5.17 -22.10 -2.59
CA GLU A 12 6.00 -22.10 -1.38
C GLU A 12 7.05 -23.23 -1.41
N SER A 13 6.63 -24.46 -1.74
CA SER A 13 7.51 -25.63 -1.76
C SER A 13 7.05 -26.66 -2.79
N PHE A 14 7.75 -27.80 -2.89
CA PHE A 14 7.34 -28.88 -3.79
C PHE A 14 5.98 -29.49 -3.45
N ALA A 15 5.55 -29.36 -2.18
CA ALA A 15 4.29 -29.89 -1.67
C ALA A 15 3.08 -28.97 -1.94
N HIS A 16 3.31 -27.75 -2.43
CA HIS A 16 2.27 -26.75 -2.67
C HIS A 16 1.94 -26.62 -4.16
N PRO A 17 0.67 -26.34 -4.50
CA PRO A 17 0.26 -26.08 -5.88
C PRO A 17 0.89 -24.78 -6.41
N LEU A 18 0.95 -24.67 -7.74
CA LEU A 18 1.43 -23.47 -8.41
C LEU A 18 0.32 -22.42 -8.51
N PHE A 19 0.59 -21.19 -8.08
CA PHE A 19 -0.32 -20.05 -8.22
C PHE A 19 0.32 -18.89 -8.98
N VAL A 20 -0.51 -18.01 -9.55
CA VAL A 20 -0.07 -16.67 -9.96
C VAL A 20 0.13 -15.82 -8.71
N ARG A 21 1.33 -15.27 -8.52
CA ARG A 21 1.73 -14.55 -7.30
C ARG A 21 2.54 -13.30 -7.61
N MET A 22 2.54 -12.38 -6.66
CA MET A 22 3.38 -11.18 -6.68
C MET A 22 4.86 -11.53 -6.52
N THR A 23 5.74 -10.59 -6.91
CA THR A 23 7.19 -10.64 -6.69
C THR A 23 7.63 -9.40 -5.93
N ASN A 24 7.83 -8.29 -6.63
CA ASN A 24 8.13 -6.98 -6.07
C ASN A 24 7.10 -6.00 -6.65
N THR A 25 6.20 -5.49 -5.83
CA THR A 25 5.11 -4.61 -6.27
C THR A 25 5.27 -3.24 -5.61
N TYR A 26 5.43 -2.19 -6.39
CA TYR A 26 5.76 -0.88 -5.85
C TYR A 26 5.21 0.27 -6.71
N PHE A 27 5.14 1.46 -6.10
CA PHE A 27 4.96 2.72 -6.83
C PHE A 27 6.33 3.30 -7.18
N GLU A 28 6.54 3.60 -8.47
CA GLU A 28 7.74 4.31 -8.92
C GLU A 28 7.79 5.73 -8.34
N PRO A 29 8.99 6.31 -8.13
CA PRO A 29 9.11 7.71 -7.76
C PRO A 29 8.42 8.61 -8.78
N GLY A 30 7.67 9.58 -8.27
CA GLY A 30 7.09 10.65 -9.08
C GLY A 30 7.96 11.90 -9.04
N ASP A 31 7.34 13.05 -9.28
CA ASP A 31 8.04 14.32 -9.47
C ASP A 31 7.93 15.27 -8.27
N TYR A 32 7.03 14.99 -7.31
CA TYR A 32 6.71 15.93 -6.23
C TYR A 32 7.67 15.81 -5.04
N ASP A 33 8.08 16.93 -4.45
CA ASP A 33 8.75 16.89 -3.15
C ASP A 33 7.75 16.48 -2.04
N LEU A 34 8.23 15.67 -1.08
CA LEU A 34 7.37 15.17 -0.02
C LEU A 34 6.88 16.28 0.92
N GLU A 35 7.72 17.26 1.24
CA GLU A 35 7.33 18.37 2.11
C GLU A 35 6.36 19.31 1.39
N GLU A 36 6.55 19.54 0.09
CA GLU A 36 5.56 20.25 -0.74
C GLU A 36 4.20 19.55 -0.76
N MET A 37 4.18 18.22 -0.93
CA MET A 37 2.95 17.44 -0.87
C MET A 37 2.23 17.58 0.47
N LEU A 38 2.99 17.62 1.57
CA LEU A 38 2.45 17.79 2.93
C LEU A 38 1.87 19.19 3.12
N MET A 39 2.58 20.25 2.71
CA MET A 39 2.17 21.65 2.85
C MET A 39 0.79 21.94 2.22
N GLU A 40 0.43 21.25 1.14
CA GLU A 40 -0.88 21.39 0.49
C GLU A 40 -2.04 20.74 1.26
N ILE A 41 -1.76 19.92 2.29
CA ILE A 41 -2.78 19.20 3.06
C ILE A 41 -3.24 20.06 4.23
N LYS A 42 -4.45 20.62 4.12
CA LYS A 42 -5.09 21.39 5.20
C LYS A 42 -5.48 20.52 6.40
N ASP A 43 -6.05 19.35 6.12
CA ASP A 43 -6.46 18.38 7.13
C ASP A 43 -6.33 16.97 6.53
N GLY A 44 -5.64 16.07 7.23
CA GLY A 44 -5.40 14.72 6.73
C GLY A 44 -4.59 13.86 7.69
N VAL A 45 -4.15 12.70 7.21
CA VAL A 45 -3.34 11.76 7.99
C VAL A 45 -2.13 11.34 7.15
N PHE A 46 -0.94 11.45 7.75
CA PHE A 46 0.28 10.87 7.22
C PHE A 46 0.46 9.46 7.78
N LEU A 47 0.46 8.45 6.93
CA LEU A 47 0.76 7.07 7.32
C LEU A 47 2.22 6.77 7.00
N GLU A 48 3.06 6.55 8.01
CA GLU A 48 4.48 6.28 7.79
C GLU A 48 4.70 4.99 7.02
N ARG A 49 3.96 3.93 7.39
CA ARG A 49 4.19 2.60 6.82
C ARG A 49 3.03 1.63 7.05
N GLY A 50 2.56 1.03 5.96
CA GLY A 50 1.68 -0.14 6.02
C GLY A 50 2.36 -1.33 6.70
N TYR A 51 1.68 -1.94 7.66
CA TYR A 51 2.16 -3.11 8.41
C TYR A 51 1.46 -4.39 8.00
N PHE A 52 0.14 -4.34 7.85
CA PHE A 52 -0.70 -5.46 7.48
C PHE A 52 -1.88 -4.96 6.64
N GLY A 53 -2.41 -5.82 5.79
CA GLY A 53 -3.60 -5.51 5.00
C GLY A 53 -4.33 -6.76 4.57
N MET A 54 -5.59 -6.58 4.20
CA MET A 54 -6.50 -7.59 3.68
C MET A 54 -7.23 -7.02 2.48
N GLU A 55 -7.46 -7.85 1.48
CA GLU A 55 -8.24 -7.53 0.30
C GLU A 55 -9.50 -8.39 0.20
N ASP A 56 -10.55 -7.82 -0.37
CA ASP A 56 -11.69 -8.55 -0.89
C ASP A 56 -11.64 -8.47 -2.42
N PRO A 57 -11.12 -9.50 -3.11
CA PRO A 57 -11.01 -9.48 -4.57
C PRO A 57 -12.35 -9.48 -5.30
N LEU A 58 -13.42 -9.97 -4.65
CA LEU A 58 -14.75 -10.06 -5.27
C LEU A 58 -15.51 -8.74 -5.12
N GLY A 59 -15.51 -8.15 -3.93
CA GLY A 59 -16.14 -6.86 -3.65
C GLY A 59 -15.27 -5.64 -3.99
N GLY A 60 -13.98 -5.84 -4.26
CA GLY A 60 -13.02 -4.77 -4.55
C GLY A 60 -12.59 -3.96 -3.31
N GLY A 61 -12.89 -4.47 -2.12
CA GLY A 61 -12.54 -3.86 -0.84
C GLY A 61 -11.06 -4.06 -0.48
N MET A 62 -10.52 -3.16 0.32
CA MET A 62 -9.19 -3.27 0.91
C MET A 62 -9.15 -2.66 2.30
N GLN A 63 -8.23 -3.18 3.10
CA GLN A 63 -7.82 -2.64 4.38
C GLN A 63 -6.29 -2.63 4.44
N CYS A 64 -5.68 -1.55 4.90
CA CYS A 64 -4.26 -1.44 5.17
C CYS A 64 -4.04 -0.67 6.47
N THR A 65 -3.38 -1.29 7.45
CA THR A 65 -3.14 -0.69 8.76
C THR A 65 -1.69 -0.25 8.88
N SER A 66 -1.49 1.01 9.25
CA SER A 66 -0.21 1.55 9.67
C SER A 66 -0.08 1.50 11.18
N LYS A 67 1.08 1.05 11.68
CA LYS A 67 1.38 1.07 13.13
C LYS A 67 1.52 2.49 13.67
N LYS A 68 2.00 3.41 12.82
CA LYS A 68 2.37 4.77 13.17
C LYS A 68 1.94 5.74 12.06
N GLY A 69 1.32 6.83 12.46
CA GLY A 69 0.97 7.93 11.58
C GLY A 69 0.95 9.25 12.32
N TYR A 70 0.63 10.31 11.61
CA TYR A 70 0.49 11.64 12.17
C TYR A 70 -0.76 12.31 11.63
N LEU A 71 -1.44 13.06 12.49
CA LEU A 71 -2.42 14.02 12.02
C LEU A 71 -1.68 15.12 11.25
N ILE A 72 -2.22 15.53 10.11
CA ILE A 72 -1.72 16.68 9.36
C ILE A 72 -2.71 17.83 9.55
N LYS A 73 -2.22 18.98 10.03
CA LYS A 73 -3.00 20.23 10.11
C LYS A 73 -2.21 21.35 9.45
N ASN A 74 -2.82 22.01 8.46
CA ASN A 74 -2.24 23.13 7.71
C ASN A 74 -0.82 22.87 7.22
N GLY A 75 -0.56 21.69 6.67
CA GLY A 75 0.75 21.33 6.14
C GLY A 75 1.71 20.66 7.12
N GLU A 76 1.40 20.67 8.42
CA GLU A 76 2.31 20.19 9.45
C GLU A 76 1.85 18.88 10.09
N LYS A 77 2.80 17.96 10.34
CA LYS A 77 2.56 16.77 11.15
C LYS A 77 2.46 17.18 12.62
N THR A 78 1.30 16.99 13.23
CA THR A 78 1.02 17.46 14.59
C THR A 78 1.02 16.30 15.59
N GLU A 79 -0.09 15.57 15.68
CA GLU A 79 -0.30 14.54 16.70
C GLU A 79 0.13 13.17 16.21
N LEU A 80 0.82 12.41 17.07
CA LEU A 80 1.18 11.03 16.80
C LEU A 80 -0.06 10.13 16.90
N LEU A 81 -0.37 9.45 15.81
CA LEU A 81 -1.44 8.47 15.72
C LEU A 81 -0.87 7.05 15.78
N LYS A 82 -1.51 6.20 16.58
CA LYS A 82 -1.17 4.77 16.70
C LYS A 82 -2.25 3.96 16.01
N ALA A 83 -1.84 2.88 15.33
CA ALA A 83 -2.76 1.93 14.68
C ALA A 83 -3.84 2.63 13.86
N ILE A 84 -3.52 3.09 12.66
CA ILE A 84 -4.49 3.74 11.77
C ILE A 84 -4.73 2.86 10.56
N THR A 85 -5.99 2.60 10.30
CA THR A 85 -6.45 1.76 9.21
C THR A 85 -6.98 2.62 8.07
N LEU A 86 -6.42 2.44 6.88
CA LEU A 86 -6.97 2.87 5.61
C LEU A 86 -7.90 1.76 5.09
N SER A 87 -9.12 2.09 4.69
CA SER A 87 -10.05 1.10 4.13
C SER A 87 -10.92 1.68 3.00
N GLY A 88 -11.54 0.81 2.21
CA GLY A 88 -12.49 1.20 1.16
C GLY A 88 -12.31 0.43 -0.13
N SER A 89 -12.81 0.98 -1.25
CA SER A 89 -12.61 0.39 -2.58
C SER A 89 -11.20 0.66 -3.08
N VAL A 90 -10.47 -0.40 -3.45
CA VAL A 90 -9.10 -0.29 -3.94
C VAL A 90 -9.01 0.55 -5.22
N LEU A 91 -9.95 0.38 -6.15
CA LEU A 91 -9.93 1.10 -7.41
C LEU A 91 -10.26 2.58 -7.23
N GLU A 92 -11.18 2.91 -6.34
CA GLU A 92 -11.47 4.31 -6.02
C GLU A 92 -10.29 4.97 -5.30
N LEU A 93 -9.62 4.27 -4.39
CA LEU A 93 -8.41 4.77 -3.75
C LEU A 93 -7.32 5.09 -4.79
N LEU A 94 -7.04 4.16 -5.71
CA LEU A 94 -6.02 4.33 -6.75
C LEU A 94 -6.34 5.49 -7.70
N LYS A 95 -7.61 5.67 -8.09
CA LYS A 95 -8.04 6.79 -8.94
C LYS A 95 -7.90 8.15 -8.26
N ASN A 96 -7.94 8.18 -6.93
CA ASN A 96 -7.79 9.42 -6.18
C ASN A 96 -6.32 9.73 -5.80
N ILE A 97 -5.35 8.93 -6.25
CA ILE A 97 -3.94 9.31 -6.17
C ILE A 97 -3.72 10.53 -7.06
N ASP A 98 -3.25 11.63 -6.48
CA ASP A 98 -3.06 12.90 -7.19
C ASP A 98 -1.63 13.43 -7.17
N ALA A 99 -0.76 12.84 -6.35
CA ALA A 99 0.67 13.14 -6.32
C ALA A 99 1.45 11.90 -5.85
N ILE A 100 2.65 11.73 -6.38
CA ILE A 100 3.62 10.70 -5.96
C ILE A 100 4.94 11.41 -5.70
N SER A 101 5.54 11.13 -4.55
CA SER A 101 6.78 11.79 -4.16
C SER A 101 7.97 11.31 -4.99
N ASN A 102 8.95 12.17 -5.15
CA ASN A 102 10.26 11.88 -5.73
C ASN A 102 11.20 11.17 -4.74
N THR A 103 10.70 10.83 -3.54
CA THR A 103 11.47 10.12 -2.52
C THR A 103 12.03 8.84 -3.10
N LYS A 104 13.28 8.50 -2.72
CA LYS A 104 13.94 7.29 -3.15
C LYS A 104 13.05 6.07 -2.90
N LEU A 105 12.91 5.24 -3.93
CA LEU A 105 12.18 3.97 -3.86
C LEU A 105 12.77 3.08 -2.75
N GLU A 106 11.92 2.73 -1.78
CA GLU A 106 12.23 1.75 -0.75
C GLU A 106 11.32 0.54 -0.90
N LEU A 107 11.92 -0.65 -0.95
CA LEU A 107 11.20 -1.92 -0.89
C LEU A 107 11.36 -2.55 0.48
N ARG A 108 10.29 -3.20 0.95
CA ARG A 108 10.26 -3.89 2.22
C ARG A 108 9.84 -5.34 2.00
N PRO A 109 10.48 -6.29 2.70
CA PRO A 109 10.11 -7.69 2.60
C PRO A 109 8.76 -7.93 3.28
N GLY A 110 8.03 -8.91 2.76
CA GLY A 110 6.80 -9.43 3.33
C GLY A 110 6.46 -10.78 2.72
N THR A 111 5.24 -11.24 2.97
CA THR A 111 4.70 -12.47 2.39
C THR A 111 3.40 -12.17 1.65
N CYS A 112 3.22 -12.78 0.49
CA CYS A 112 1.91 -12.87 -0.15
C CYS A 112 1.33 -14.21 0.28
N GLY A 113 0.12 -14.23 0.85
CA GLY A 113 -0.56 -15.46 1.26
C GLY A 113 -1.54 -15.97 0.19
N LYS A 114 -1.80 -17.28 0.19
CA LYS A 114 -2.90 -17.90 -0.55
C LYS A 114 -3.58 -18.94 0.34
N GLY A 115 -4.68 -18.55 0.99
CA GLY A 115 -5.25 -19.33 2.09
C GLY A 115 -4.40 -19.22 3.34
N GLU A 116 -4.57 -20.16 4.27
CA GLU A 116 -3.93 -20.12 5.60
C GLU A 116 -2.54 -20.77 5.65
N GLU A 117 -2.13 -21.48 4.59
CA GLU A 117 -0.95 -22.36 4.63
C GLU A 117 0.06 -22.15 3.47
N ASP A 118 -0.17 -21.22 2.53
CA ASP A 118 0.75 -20.99 1.40
C ASP A 118 1.25 -19.54 1.34
N PHE A 119 2.52 -19.34 1.67
CA PHE A 119 3.19 -18.05 1.71
C PHE A 119 4.42 -18.04 0.82
N VAL A 120 4.51 -17.04 -0.07
CA VAL A 120 5.73 -16.79 -0.85
C VAL A 120 6.34 -15.45 -0.45
N PRO A 121 7.68 -15.36 -0.36
CA PRO A 121 8.34 -14.10 -0.05
C PRO A 121 8.12 -13.11 -1.19
N VAL A 122 7.73 -11.89 -0.84
CA VAL A 122 7.52 -10.77 -1.75
C VAL A 122 8.18 -9.53 -1.19
N THR A 123 8.28 -8.50 -2.01
CA THR A 123 8.51 -7.14 -1.50
C THR A 123 7.40 -6.21 -1.96
N SER A 124 7.15 -5.19 -1.14
CA SER A 124 6.30 -4.07 -1.49
C SER A 124 6.89 -2.76 -1.01
N GLY A 125 6.45 -1.65 -1.59
CA GLY A 125 6.89 -0.33 -1.20
C GLY A 125 6.75 0.67 -2.33
N GLY A 126 7.79 1.48 -2.51
CA GLY A 126 7.77 2.60 -3.44
C GLY A 126 7.83 3.93 -2.72
N SER A 127 7.47 4.98 -3.45
CA SER A 127 7.45 6.35 -2.95
C SER A 127 6.12 6.70 -2.28
N PHE A 128 6.08 7.82 -1.56
CA PHE A 128 4.85 8.24 -0.89
C PHE A 128 3.81 8.65 -1.92
N VAL A 129 2.57 8.21 -1.73
CA VAL A 129 1.43 8.60 -2.56
C VAL A 129 0.49 9.47 -1.74
N ARG A 130 0.02 10.57 -2.34
CA ARG A 130 -1.08 11.35 -1.77
C ARG A 130 -2.38 10.90 -2.39
N VAL A 131 -3.34 10.56 -1.54
CA VAL A 131 -4.67 10.13 -1.94
C VAL A 131 -5.69 11.15 -1.47
N LYS A 132 -6.47 11.68 -2.41
CA LYS A 132 -7.65 12.49 -2.10
C LYS A 132 -8.79 11.56 -1.62
N LYS A 133 -9.58 12.00 -0.64
CA LYS A 133 -10.81 11.27 -0.21
C LYS A 133 -10.56 9.81 0.22
N ALA A 134 -9.62 9.59 1.14
CA ALA A 134 -9.40 8.29 1.78
C ALA A 134 -10.27 8.13 3.03
N LEU A 135 -10.81 6.94 3.27
CA LEU A 135 -11.43 6.59 4.54
C LEU A 135 -10.36 6.06 5.49
N VAL A 136 -10.18 6.74 6.61
CA VAL A 136 -9.27 6.33 7.68
C VAL A 136 -10.03 6.15 8.98
N SER A 137 -9.69 5.11 9.73
CA SER A 137 -10.25 4.83 11.04
C SER A 137 -9.13 4.49 12.04
N PRO A 138 -9.38 4.64 13.35
CA PRO A 138 -8.61 3.90 14.34
C PRO A 138 -8.61 2.40 13.96
N GLY A 139 -7.46 1.77 14.10
CA GLY A 139 -7.21 0.36 13.81
C GLY A 139 -7.08 -0.48 15.05
#